data_AF-A0A7C1I6H1-F1
#
_entry.id   AF-A0A7C1I6H1-F1
#
_cell.length_a   1.000
_cell.length_b   1.000
_cell.length_c   1.000
_cell.angle_alpha   90.00
_cell.angle_beta   90.00
_cell.angle_gamma   90.00
#
_symmetry.space_group_name_H-M   'P 1'
#
loop_
_entity.id
_entity.type
_entity.pdbx_description
1 polymer ?
#
loop_
_entity_poly.entity_id
_entity_poly.type
_entity_poly.pdbx_seq_one_letter_code
_entity_poly.pdbx_strand_id
1 'polypeptide(L)'
;MHIYLDYNATTPVDREVARAMQPYLDEYFGNPSSAHSYGAAAKKAIEIARKQVAQAINCMPGEVTFTSGGSESNNHAIKGFAFANAHRGRHIITSSIEHPSVAEVCRYLENKGFRISYLPVDEYGLVRPEALEAAITPDTILISVMHANNEIGTVQPIREISDIARKHHIAFHTDAAQSVGKIPVDVKQLGVDLLSVAGHKLYGPKGTGALYIRDGIVLEKLIHGADHEQNRRAGTENVLEIVGLGKACDVASRDLDKNRKHMQRMRDLLHDHLKEKLTGIRMNGHPERCLPNTLSISFQGLEANIILNELEIKGIAASAGAACHTGSIDVSPVLTAIKLDTGFAMGTIRFSVGRYTTVDEIDRASEMIVETVHRLRPSENQQAVSSGIPAGSIKLTGYTQGLGCACKLRPQELERILKDFPVPSDPSILVDLRNSDDAAVYRINDTTALVQTVDFFTPIVDDPYDFGAIAAANALSDIYAMGARPLFALNIVGFPSNRLPMEVLKEILRGANDVAGEAGISIIGGHTIDDPEPKFGLVVSGLAHPLKIWTNSGAGEHDAIILTKPIGTGILTTALKRGLLDENSRSALVRSMSELNGKAAQILADHT
;
A
#
# COMPACT_ATOMS: atom_id res chain seq x y z
N MET A 1 14.56 -10.20 17.24
CA MET A 1 13.83 -9.29 18.16
C MET A 1 13.04 -8.35 17.29
N HIS A 2 11.76 -8.11 17.61
CA HIS A 2 10.90 -7.22 16.82
C HIS A 2 10.60 -5.94 17.60
N ILE A 3 10.73 -4.79 16.95
CA ILE A 3 10.43 -3.46 17.50
C ILE A 3 9.23 -2.92 16.74
N TYR A 4 8.16 -2.59 17.46
CA TYR A 4 6.93 -2.07 16.86
C TYR A 4 6.88 -0.54 16.96
N LEU A 5 6.99 0.16 15.82
CA LEU A 5 6.90 1.62 15.70
C LEU A 5 5.75 2.03 14.75
N ASP A 6 4.65 1.27 14.77
CA ASP A 6 3.48 1.53 13.92
C ASP A 6 2.15 1.66 14.71
N TYR A 7 2.23 2.22 15.92
CA TYR A 7 1.08 2.39 16.82
C TYR A 7 -0.06 3.26 16.24
N ASN A 8 0.20 4.12 15.25
CA ASN A 8 -0.84 4.89 14.57
C ASN A 8 -1.68 4.06 13.59
N ALA A 9 -1.14 2.95 13.07
CA ALA A 9 -1.91 1.99 12.27
C ALA A 9 -2.82 1.17 13.17
N THR A 10 -2.28 0.57 14.24
CA THR A 10 -3.05 -0.10 15.29
C THR A 10 -2.22 -0.24 16.55
N THR A 11 -2.87 -0.38 17.69
CA THR A 11 -2.20 -0.71 18.95
C THR A 11 -2.47 -2.17 19.35
N PRO A 12 -1.59 -2.81 20.17
CA PRO A 12 -1.94 -4.04 20.87
C PRO A 12 -3.09 -3.79 21.86
N VAL A 13 -3.85 -4.84 22.18
CA VAL A 13 -4.89 -4.75 23.22
C VAL A 13 -4.21 -4.69 24.60
N ASP A 14 -4.65 -3.76 25.45
CA ASP A 14 -4.16 -3.67 26.83
C ASP A 14 -4.47 -4.94 27.64
N ARG A 15 -3.62 -5.28 28.61
CA ARG A 15 -3.85 -6.45 29.47
C ARG A 15 -5.06 -6.29 30.41
N GLU A 16 -5.35 -5.09 30.93
CA GLU A 16 -6.60 -4.82 31.66
C GLU A 16 -7.81 -4.89 30.74
N VAL A 17 -7.68 -4.43 29.49
CA VAL A 17 -8.76 -4.51 28.49
C VAL A 17 -9.07 -5.97 28.15
N ALA A 18 -8.06 -6.77 27.82
CA ALA A 18 -8.24 -8.19 27.52
C ALA A 18 -8.90 -8.95 28.68
N ARG A 19 -8.48 -8.66 29.93
CA ARG A 19 -9.11 -9.24 31.13
C ARG A 19 -10.55 -8.80 31.33
N ALA A 20 -10.89 -7.54 31.03
CA ALA A 20 -12.26 -7.06 31.13
C ALA A 20 -13.18 -7.70 30.07
N MET A 21 -12.62 -8.03 28.89
CA MET A 21 -13.33 -8.70 27.81
C MET A 21 -13.58 -10.19 28.12
N GLN A 22 -12.63 -10.86 28.77
CA GLN A 22 -12.61 -12.32 28.91
C GLN A 22 -13.94 -12.96 29.38
N PRO A 23 -14.66 -12.45 30.41
CA PRO A 23 -15.90 -13.08 30.86
C PRO A 23 -17.04 -13.08 29.83
N TYR A 24 -16.98 -12.23 28.81
CA TYR A 24 -18.01 -12.12 27.76
C TYR A 24 -17.77 -13.08 26.59
N LEU A 25 -16.73 -13.90 26.65
CA LEU A 25 -16.47 -14.96 25.66
C LEU A 25 -17.32 -16.21 25.91
N ASP A 26 -17.53 -16.58 27.17
CA ASP A 26 -18.17 -17.84 27.57
C ASP A 26 -19.20 -17.71 28.70
N GLU A 27 -18.98 -16.84 29.68
CA GLU A 27 -19.88 -16.71 30.86
C GLU A 27 -21.05 -15.73 30.62
N TYR A 28 -20.77 -14.52 30.14
CA TYR A 28 -21.76 -13.43 29.95
C TYR A 28 -22.15 -13.23 28.48
N PHE A 29 -22.57 -14.31 27.81
CA PHE A 29 -22.90 -14.36 26.38
C PHE A 29 -24.30 -13.82 26.00
N GLY A 30 -25.09 -13.36 26.96
CA GLY A 30 -26.51 -13.04 26.75
C GLY A 30 -26.73 -11.90 25.74
N ASN A 31 -27.84 -11.96 24.99
CA ASN A 31 -28.28 -10.85 24.14
C ASN A 31 -28.81 -9.69 25.01
N PRO A 32 -28.29 -8.46 24.90
CA PRO A 32 -28.71 -7.29 25.70
C PRO A 32 -30.20 -6.94 25.60
N SER A 33 -30.87 -7.36 24.52
CA SER A 33 -32.30 -7.13 24.29
C SER A 33 -33.19 -8.11 25.06
N SER A 34 -32.63 -9.18 25.63
CA SER A 34 -33.40 -10.16 26.39
C SER A 34 -33.71 -9.69 27.82
N ALA A 35 -34.94 -9.92 28.28
CA ALA A 35 -35.38 -9.53 29.62
C ALA A 35 -34.87 -10.44 30.77
N HIS A 36 -34.36 -11.63 30.45
CA HIS A 36 -33.83 -12.57 31.44
C HIS A 36 -32.45 -12.15 31.97
N SER A 37 -31.99 -12.78 33.05
CA SER A 37 -30.74 -12.45 33.76
C SER A 37 -29.51 -12.32 32.85
N TYR A 38 -29.34 -13.21 31.87
CA TYR A 38 -28.21 -13.14 30.93
C TYR A 38 -28.22 -11.86 30.07
N GLY A 39 -29.40 -11.41 29.61
CA GLY A 39 -29.52 -10.18 28.83
C GLY A 39 -29.37 -8.94 29.70
N ALA A 40 -29.91 -8.98 30.92
CA ALA A 40 -29.72 -7.90 31.91
C ALA A 40 -28.23 -7.70 32.27
N ALA A 41 -27.45 -8.78 32.39
CA ALA A 41 -26.02 -8.71 32.64
C ALA A 41 -25.26 -8.06 31.47
N ALA A 42 -25.53 -8.51 30.24
CA ALA A 42 -24.94 -7.94 29.02
C ALA A 42 -25.29 -6.45 28.82
N LYS A 43 -26.56 -6.08 29.04
CA LYS A 43 -27.02 -4.69 28.97
C LYS A 43 -26.32 -3.80 30.00
N LYS A 44 -26.15 -4.29 31.24
CA LYS A 44 -25.41 -3.57 32.27
C LYS A 44 -23.96 -3.32 31.85
N ALA A 45 -23.31 -4.29 31.21
CA ALA A 45 -21.94 -4.17 30.72
C ALA A 45 -21.80 -3.08 29.65
N ILE A 46 -22.74 -3.04 28.68
CA ILE A 46 -22.80 -1.98 27.66
C ILE A 46 -22.95 -0.60 28.31
N GLU A 47 -23.83 -0.46 29.29
CA GLU A 47 -24.04 0.84 29.95
C GLU A 47 -22.84 1.30 30.78
N ILE A 48 -22.07 0.37 31.36
CA ILE A 48 -20.79 0.69 32.00
C ILE A 48 -19.78 1.18 30.95
N ALA A 49 -19.63 0.46 29.85
CA ALA A 49 -18.74 0.85 28.76
C ALA A 49 -19.12 2.22 28.17
N ARG A 50 -20.42 2.47 27.98
CA ARG A 50 -20.95 3.74 27.47
C ARG A 50 -20.58 4.90 28.38
N LYS A 51 -20.66 4.72 29.70
CA LYS A 51 -20.21 5.71 30.69
C LYS A 51 -18.71 5.96 30.62
N GLN A 52 -17.89 4.93 30.44
CA GLN A 52 -16.44 5.07 30.35
C GLN A 52 -16.02 5.83 29.08
N VAL A 53 -16.65 5.53 27.93
CA VAL A 53 -16.44 6.29 26.69
C VAL A 53 -16.87 7.75 26.89
N ALA A 54 -18.05 7.98 27.47
CA ALA A 54 -18.57 9.32 27.70
C ALA A 54 -17.67 10.16 28.63
N GLN A 55 -17.14 9.54 29.69
CA GLN A 55 -16.19 10.18 30.60
C GLN A 55 -14.88 10.55 29.89
N ALA A 56 -14.36 9.67 29.02
CA ALA A 56 -13.11 9.90 28.30
C ALA A 56 -13.15 11.09 27.35
N ILE A 57 -14.34 11.49 26.89
CA ILE A 57 -14.55 12.65 26.00
C ILE A 57 -15.36 13.79 26.63
N ASN A 58 -15.71 13.70 27.92
CA ASN A 58 -16.54 14.66 28.67
C ASN A 58 -17.94 14.92 28.07
N CYS A 59 -18.66 13.86 27.70
CA CYS A 59 -20.06 13.94 27.25
C CYS A 59 -21.03 13.17 28.17
N MET A 60 -22.33 13.22 27.86
CA MET A 60 -23.32 12.39 28.52
C MET A 60 -23.34 10.98 27.91
N PRO A 61 -23.61 9.91 28.67
CA PRO A 61 -23.71 8.55 28.11
C PRO A 61 -24.73 8.43 26.98
N GLY A 62 -25.85 9.16 27.05
CA GLY A 62 -26.88 9.17 26.01
C GLY A 62 -26.43 9.75 24.66
N GLU A 63 -25.31 10.45 24.64
CA GLU A 63 -24.71 11.03 23.42
C GLU A 63 -23.74 10.05 22.73
N VAL A 64 -23.48 8.87 23.31
CA VAL A 64 -22.57 7.87 22.74
C VAL A 64 -23.36 6.81 21.99
N THR A 65 -22.99 6.56 20.74
CA THR A 65 -23.49 5.45 19.90
C THR A 65 -22.32 4.53 19.52
N PHE A 66 -22.41 3.24 19.84
CA PHE A 66 -21.40 2.26 19.45
C PHE A 66 -21.49 1.90 17.97
N THR A 67 -20.34 1.72 17.34
CA THR A 67 -20.17 1.38 15.92
C THR A 67 -19.11 0.28 15.78
N SER A 68 -18.89 -0.25 14.57
CA SER A 68 -17.81 -1.20 14.30
C SER A 68 -16.40 -0.59 14.24
N GLY A 69 -16.28 0.74 14.36
CA GLY A 69 -14.97 1.42 14.31
C GLY A 69 -15.02 2.87 13.85
N GLY A 70 -13.84 3.46 13.69
CA GLY A 70 -13.71 4.85 13.22
C GLY A 70 -14.30 5.07 11.83
N SER A 71 -14.12 4.13 10.91
CA SER A 71 -14.67 4.23 9.55
C SER A 71 -16.19 4.25 9.51
N GLU A 72 -16.87 3.38 10.28
CA GLU A 72 -18.35 3.41 10.39
C GLU A 72 -18.81 4.70 11.05
N SER A 73 -18.11 5.16 12.11
CA SER A 73 -18.44 6.41 12.81
C SER A 73 -18.36 7.63 11.89
N ASN A 74 -17.26 7.76 11.12
CA ASN A 74 -17.10 8.83 10.14
C ASN A 74 -18.17 8.78 9.05
N ASN A 75 -18.47 7.58 8.53
CA ASN A 75 -19.52 7.40 7.52
C ASN A 75 -20.89 7.81 8.07
N HIS A 76 -21.23 7.38 9.28
CA HIS A 76 -22.51 7.67 9.91
C HIS A 76 -22.63 9.15 10.26
N ALA A 77 -21.59 9.77 10.81
CA ALA A 77 -21.55 11.19 11.11
C ALA A 77 -21.80 12.04 9.85
N ILE A 78 -21.05 11.78 8.78
CA ILE A 78 -21.08 12.63 7.59
C ILE A 78 -22.30 12.32 6.71
N LYS A 79 -22.52 11.05 6.32
CA LYS A 79 -23.67 10.68 5.46
C LYS A 79 -24.98 10.89 6.21
N GLY A 80 -25.04 10.42 7.45
CA GLY A 80 -26.24 10.53 8.27
C GLY A 80 -26.65 11.98 8.48
N PHE A 81 -25.70 12.88 8.76
CA PHE A 81 -26.01 14.30 8.91
C PHE A 81 -26.39 14.93 7.57
N ALA A 82 -25.61 14.66 6.52
CA ALA A 82 -25.81 15.24 5.19
C ALA A 82 -27.22 14.94 4.65
N PHE A 83 -27.65 13.68 4.69
CA PHE A 83 -28.95 13.29 4.17
C PHE A 83 -30.12 13.77 5.04
N ALA A 84 -30.00 13.67 6.38
CA ALA A 84 -31.03 14.19 7.29
C ALA A 84 -31.24 15.71 7.16
N ASN A 85 -30.19 16.45 6.80
CA ASN A 85 -30.20 17.92 6.75
C ASN A 85 -30.14 18.49 5.32
N ALA A 86 -30.31 17.67 4.28
CA ALA A 86 -30.20 18.10 2.88
C ALA A 86 -31.18 19.22 2.49
N HIS A 87 -32.30 19.32 3.20
CA HIS A 87 -33.30 20.39 3.01
C HIS A 87 -32.82 21.78 3.48
N ARG A 88 -31.78 21.83 4.32
CA ARG A 88 -31.18 23.09 4.83
C ARG A 88 -30.07 23.63 3.93
N GLY A 89 -29.51 22.77 3.08
CA GLY A 89 -28.38 23.08 2.23
C GLY A 89 -27.66 21.79 1.82
N ARG A 90 -26.81 21.89 0.80
CA ARG A 90 -26.08 20.73 0.24
C ARG A 90 -24.60 21.03 0.07
N HIS A 91 -24.02 21.82 0.98
CA HIS A 91 -22.59 22.12 0.97
C HIS A 91 -21.93 21.63 2.27
N ILE A 92 -20.80 20.93 2.12
CA ILE A 92 -19.97 20.41 3.23
C ILE A 92 -18.54 20.92 3.04
N ILE A 93 -17.91 21.31 4.13
CA ILE A 93 -16.50 21.72 4.15
C ILE A 93 -15.69 20.65 4.87
N THR A 94 -14.58 20.22 4.28
CA THR A 94 -13.64 19.25 4.87
C THR A 94 -12.20 19.66 4.61
N SER A 95 -11.20 19.05 5.24
CA SER A 95 -9.78 19.33 4.93
C SER A 95 -9.22 18.43 3.82
N SER A 96 -8.12 18.84 3.19
CA SER A 96 -7.39 18.02 2.20
C SER A 96 -6.52 16.91 2.80
N ILE A 97 -6.45 16.81 4.14
CA ILE A 97 -5.57 15.88 4.86
C ILE A 97 -6.35 14.84 5.67
N GLU A 98 -7.64 14.69 5.40
CA GLU A 98 -8.49 13.76 6.11
C GLU A 98 -8.15 12.29 5.85
N HIS A 99 -8.53 11.42 6.79
CA HIS A 99 -8.45 9.98 6.59
C HIS A 99 -9.34 9.54 5.41
N PRO A 100 -8.99 8.48 4.66
CA PRO A 100 -9.82 7.98 3.55
C PRO A 100 -11.30 7.77 3.93
N SER A 101 -11.60 7.34 5.15
CA SER A 101 -13.01 7.18 5.59
C SER A 101 -13.84 8.47 5.62
N VAL A 102 -13.22 9.64 5.61
CA VAL A 102 -13.87 10.94 5.48
C VAL A 102 -13.80 11.39 4.02
N ALA A 103 -12.61 11.38 3.41
CA ALA A 103 -12.39 11.82 2.04
C ALA A 103 -13.25 11.05 1.01
N GLU A 104 -13.31 9.72 1.10
CA GLU A 104 -14.14 8.88 0.22
C GLU A 104 -15.64 9.14 0.42
N VAL A 105 -16.06 9.43 1.65
CA VAL A 105 -17.46 9.75 1.95
C VAL A 105 -17.85 11.09 1.33
N CYS A 106 -16.98 12.09 1.43
CA CYS A 106 -17.17 13.36 0.75
C CYS A 106 -17.28 13.17 -0.77
N ARG A 107 -16.37 12.41 -1.40
CA ARG A 107 -16.44 12.12 -2.85
C ARG A 107 -17.69 11.35 -3.25
N TYR A 108 -18.13 10.42 -2.40
CA TYR A 108 -19.42 9.75 -2.59
C TYR A 108 -20.59 10.76 -2.57
N LEU A 109 -20.58 11.73 -1.66
CA LEU A 109 -21.63 12.74 -1.54
C LEU A 109 -21.64 13.74 -2.71
N GLU A 110 -20.49 14.00 -3.34
CA GLU A 110 -20.43 14.77 -4.60
C GLU A 110 -21.32 14.13 -5.68
N ASN A 111 -21.22 12.81 -5.83
CA ASN A 111 -22.06 12.02 -6.73
C ASN A 111 -23.53 11.95 -6.30
N LYS A 112 -23.86 12.45 -5.10
CA LYS A 112 -25.23 12.60 -4.58
C LYS A 112 -25.70 14.05 -4.60
N GLY A 113 -25.01 14.93 -5.33
CA GLY A 113 -25.42 16.33 -5.53
C GLY A 113 -25.11 17.24 -4.34
N PHE A 114 -24.18 16.85 -3.46
CA PHE A 114 -23.59 17.76 -2.49
C PHE A 114 -22.38 18.45 -3.11
N ARG A 115 -22.18 19.73 -2.82
CA ARG A 115 -20.92 20.42 -3.07
C ARG A 115 -19.98 20.14 -1.90
N ILE A 116 -18.72 19.83 -2.16
CA ILE A 116 -17.69 19.69 -1.14
C ILE A 116 -16.61 20.76 -1.36
N SER A 117 -16.25 21.49 -0.31
CA SER A 117 -15.05 22.33 -0.30
C SER A 117 -13.95 21.65 0.50
N TYR A 118 -12.81 21.41 -0.15
CA TYR A 118 -11.62 20.86 0.48
C TYR A 118 -10.68 22.00 0.89
N LEU A 119 -10.58 22.27 2.18
CA LEU A 119 -9.73 23.31 2.73
C LEU A 119 -8.25 22.93 2.56
N PRO A 120 -7.42 23.84 2.02
CA PRO A 120 -5.98 23.65 2.02
C PRO A 120 -5.42 23.76 3.44
N VAL A 121 -4.20 23.26 3.60
CA VAL A 121 -3.41 23.38 4.83
C VAL A 121 -2.10 24.13 4.55
N ASP A 122 -1.45 24.61 5.60
CA ASP A 122 -0.10 25.16 5.50
C ASP A 122 0.99 24.08 5.39
N GLU A 123 2.27 24.49 5.35
CA GLU A 123 3.41 23.56 5.27
C GLU A 123 3.55 22.61 6.47
N TYR A 124 2.83 22.85 7.56
CA TYR A 124 2.79 22.01 8.75
C TYR A 124 1.51 21.15 8.82
N GLY A 125 0.63 21.27 7.83
CA GLY A 125 -0.64 20.55 7.79
C GLY A 125 -1.71 21.14 8.70
N LEU A 126 -1.63 22.43 9.06
CA LEU A 126 -2.67 23.11 9.85
C LEU A 126 -3.73 23.73 8.92
N VAL A 127 -5.01 23.52 9.22
CA VAL A 127 -6.12 24.25 8.58
C VAL A 127 -6.15 25.67 9.14
N ARG A 128 -6.19 26.66 8.25
CA ARG A 128 -6.27 28.08 8.63
C ARG A 128 -7.73 28.51 8.83
N PRO A 129 -8.10 29.08 10.00
CA PRO A 129 -9.47 29.56 10.26
C PRO A 129 -9.99 30.53 9.20
N GLU A 130 -9.13 31.36 8.60
CA GLU A 130 -9.51 32.31 7.55
C GLU A 130 -9.94 31.60 6.26
N ALA A 131 -9.27 30.49 5.91
CA ALA A 131 -9.64 29.69 4.74
C ALA A 131 -11.00 29.00 4.95
N LEU A 132 -11.30 28.60 6.19
CA LEU A 132 -12.62 28.09 6.55
C LEU A 132 -13.69 29.17 6.41
N GLU A 133 -13.50 30.35 7.02
CA GLU A 133 -14.48 31.45 6.97
C GLU A 133 -14.81 31.83 5.52
N ALA A 134 -13.79 31.88 4.64
CA ALA A 134 -13.95 32.20 3.23
C ALA A 134 -14.68 31.10 2.42
N ALA A 135 -14.62 29.85 2.86
CA ALA A 135 -15.29 28.73 2.20
C ALA A 135 -16.78 28.60 2.61
N ILE A 136 -17.22 29.28 3.67
CA ILE A 136 -18.61 29.22 4.14
C ILE A 136 -19.56 29.90 3.14
N THR A 137 -20.70 29.25 2.91
CA THR A 137 -21.79 29.73 2.05
C THR A 137 -23.11 29.56 2.79
N PRO A 138 -24.21 30.22 2.35
CA PRO A 138 -25.53 30.00 2.94
C PRO A 138 -26.01 28.53 2.88
N ASP A 139 -25.49 27.72 1.95
CA ASP A 139 -25.82 26.30 1.80
C ASP A 139 -24.98 25.36 2.69
N THR A 140 -24.00 25.89 3.43
CA THR A 140 -23.08 25.06 4.23
C THR A 140 -23.82 24.47 5.43
N ILE A 141 -23.85 23.14 5.53
CA ILE A 141 -24.55 22.44 6.61
C ILE A 141 -23.62 21.73 7.59
N LEU A 142 -22.42 21.33 7.14
CA LEU A 142 -21.48 20.55 7.94
C LEU A 142 -20.03 20.97 7.65
N ILE A 143 -19.24 21.08 8.70
CA ILE A 143 -17.78 21.10 8.65
C ILE A 143 -17.28 19.76 9.20
N SER A 144 -16.29 19.14 8.56
CA SER A 144 -15.63 17.91 9.03
C SER A 144 -14.11 18.09 8.97
N VAL A 145 -13.46 18.18 10.12
CA VAL A 145 -11.99 18.32 10.20
C VAL A 145 -11.47 17.37 11.28
N MET A 146 -10.55 16.47 10.92
CA MET A 146 -9.91 15.56 11.89
C MET A 146 -9.23 16.34 13.02
N HIS A 147 -9.25 15.81 14.24
CA HIS A 147 -8.64 16.46 15.39
C HIS A 147 -7.10 16.40 15.34
N ALA A 148 -6.56 15.26 14.89
CA ALA A 148 -5.13 15.09 14.73
C ALA A 148 -4.81 14.16 13.57
N ASN A 149 -3.82 14.53 12.76
CA ASN A 149 -3.46 13.77 11.57
C ASN A 149 -2.68 12.49 11.90
N ASN A 150 -3.06 11.39 11.27
CA ASN A 150 -2.48 10.07 11.48
C ASN A 150 -1.10 9.88 10.85
N GLU A 151 -0.70 10.72 9.91
CA GLU A 151 0.56 10.63 9.17
C GLU A 151 1.63 11.54 9.76
N ILE A 152 1.35 12.84 9.86
CA ILE A 152 2.29 13.88 10.31
C ILE A 152 2.06 14.32 11.77
N GLY A 153 1.01 13.83 12.42
CA GLY A 153 0.76 14.08 13.84
C GLY A 153 0.22 15.47 14.19
N THR A 154 0.16 16.41 13.25
CA THR A 154 -0.35 17.77 13.49
C THR A 154 -1.76 17.76 14.09
N VAL A 155 -1.97 18.52 15.15
CA VAL A 155 -3.24 18.68 15.86
C VAL A 155 -3.93 19.95 15.37
N GLN A 156 -5.17 19.82 14.90
CA GLN A 156 -5.94 20.91 14.31
C GLN A 156 -6.52 21.86 15.37
N PRO A 157 -6.74 23.14 15.03
CA PRO A 157 -7.32 24.13 15.93
C PRO A 157 -8.85 23.97 16.03
N ILE A 158 -9.31 22.82 16.52
CA ILE A 158 -10.74 22.44 16.55
C ILE A 158 -11.59 23.46 17.33
N ARG A 159 -11.07 24.07 18.40
CA ARG A 159 -11.79 25.11 19.14
C ARG A 159 -12.07 26.34 18.27
N GLU A 160 -11.06 26.82 17.55
CA GLU A 160 -11.17 28.02 16.70
C GLU A 160 -12.13 27.74 15.53
N ILE A 161 -12.05 26.54 14.95
CA ILE A 161 -12.96 26.06 13.90
C ILE A 161 -14.41 25.97 14.43
N SER A 162 -14.62 25.47 15.65
CA SER A 162 -15.96 25.35 16.22
C SER A 162 -16.59 26.69 16.58
N ASP A 163 -15.79 27.67 17.00
CA ASP A 163 -16.27 29.03 17.24
C ASP A 163 -16.78 29.68 15.93
N ILE A 164 -16.08 29.45 14.81
CA ILE A 164 -16.53 29.83 13.47
C ILE A 164 -17.81 29.08 13.08
N ALA A 165 -17.83 27.76 13.22
CA ALA A 165 -19.00 26.94 12.87
C ALA A 165 -20.26 27.40 13.62
N ARG A 166 -20.13 27.71 14.92
CA ARG A 166 -21.22 28.22 15.77
C ARG A 166 -21.71 29.59 15.35
N LYS A 167 -20.80 30.51 15.01
CA LYS A 167 -21.14 31.85 14.50
C LYS A 167 -22.06 31.77 13.27
N HIS A 168 -21.87 30.74 12.44
CA HIS A 168 -22.64 30.52 11.21
C HIS A 168 -23.75 29.45 11.33
N HIS A 169 -23.98 28.90 12.53
CA HIS A 169 -24.97 27.84 12.78
C HIS A 169 -24.78 26.56 11.95
N ILE A 170 -23.51 26.19 11.70
CA ILE A 170 -23.10 25.01 10.94
C ILE A 170 -22.70 23.90 11.92
N ALA A 171 -23.12 22.65 11.66
CA ALA A 171 -22.72 21.52 12.49
C ALA A 171 -21.25 21.18 12.29
N PHE A 172 -20.58 20.70 13.33
CA PHE A 172 -19.16 20.37 13.26
C PHE A 172 -18.85 18.93 13.69
N HIS A 173 -18.30 18.15 12.76
CA HIS A 173 -17.75 16.82 12.99
C HIS A 173 -16.22 16.87 13.12
N THR A 174 -15.67 16.07 14.03
CA THR A 174 -14.23 15.80 14.09
C THR A 174 -13.92 14.31 14.17
N ASP A 175 -13.00 13.85 13.31
CA ASP A 175 -12.39 12.53 13.46
C ASP A 175 -11.32 12.59 14.56
N ALA A 176 -11.60 11.97 15.70
CA ALA A 176 -10.73 11.95 16.87
C ALA A 176 -9.98 10.63 17.05
N ALA A 177 -9.98 9.73 16.05
CA ALA A 177 -9.37 8.40 16.13
C ALA A 177 -7.90 8.42 16.57
N GLN A 178 -7.14 9.46 16.21
CA GLN A 178 -5.75 9.60 16.64
C GLN A 178 -5.55 10.37 17.94
N SER A 179 -6.52 11.17 18.36
CA SER A 179 -6.39 12.06 19.53
C SER A 179 -6.83 11.40 20.84
N VAL A 180 -7.93 10.64 20.83
CA VAL A 180 -8.49 10.01 22.03
C VAL A 180 -7.46 9.05 22.64
N GLY A 181 -7.17 9.25 23.93
CA GLY A 181 -6.19 8.48 24.69
C GLY A 181 -4.72 8.87 24.46
N LYS A 182 -4.44 9.86 23.60
CA LYS A 182 -3.09 10.41 23.37
C LYS A 182 -2.94 11.84 23.87
N ILE A 183 -3.98 12.65 23.68
CA ILE A 183 -4.10 14.03 24.15
C ILE A 183 -5.47 14.24 24.81
N PRO A 184 -5.66 15.32 25.60
CA PRO A 184 -6.99 15.65 26.13
C PRO A 184 -8.01 15.82 25.00
N VAL A 185 -9.15 15.15 25.12
CA VAL A 185 -10.30 15.31 24.24
C VAL A 185 -11.50 15.61 25.11
N ASP A 186 -12.03 16.82 25.01
CA ASP A 186 -13.20 17.27 25.73
C ASP A 186 -14.16 17.89 24.72
N VAL A 187 -15.28 17.21 24.41
CA VAL A 187 -16.22 17.67 23.38
C VAL A 187 -16.87 19.02 23.71
N LYS A 188 -16.93 19.40 24.99
CA LYS A 188 -17.47 20.69 25.42
C LYS A 188 -16.46 21.80 25.17
N GLN A 189 -15.18 21.56 25.48
CA GLN A 189 -14.10 22.50 25.20
C GLN A 189 -13.88 22.64 23.68
N LEU A 190 -13.78 21.52 22.96
CA LEU A 190 -13.61 21.47 21.51
C LEU A 190 -14.80 22.10 20.78
N GLY A 191 -16.00 22.00 21.34
CA GLY A 191 -17.20 22.65 20.83
C GLY A 191 -17.88 21.94 19.67
N VAL A 192 -17.45 20.72 19.33
CA VAL A 192 -17.93 19.87 18.22
C VAL A 192 -19.32 19.29 18.48
N ASP A 193 -20.05 18.94 17.42
CA ASP A 193 -21.39 18.35 17.50
C ASP A 193 -21.38 16.84 17.25
N LEU A 194 -20.37 16.37 16.51
CA LEU A 194 -20.13 14.97 16.21
C LEU A 194 -18.64 14.66 16.42
N LEU A 195 -18.32 13.50 17.01
CA LEU A 195 -16.92 13.08 17.18
C LEU A 195 -16.77 11.57 17.03
N SER A 196 -15.85 11.14 16.16
CA SER A 196 -15.59 9.73 15.88
C SER A 196 -14.44 9.16 16.72
N VAL A 197 -14.62 7.95 17.27
CA VAL A 197 -13.66 7.22 18.10
C VAL A 197 -13.38 5.84 17.49
N ALA A 198 -12.10 5.44 17.45
CA ALA A 198 -11.67 4.13 16.94
C ALA A 198 -10.95 3.32 18.03
N GLY A 199 -11.53 2.21 18.50
CA GLY A 199 -11.04 1.47 19.68
C GLY A 199 -9.59 1.00 19.59
N HIS A 200 -9.22 0.42 18.44
CA HIS A 200 -7.88 -0.13 18.23
C HIS A 200 -6.75 0.93 18.09
N LYS A 201 -7.06 2.22 18.18
CA LYS A 201 -6.09 3.31 18.22
C LYS A 201 -5.73 3.77 19.63
N LEU A 202 -6.42 3.23 20.65
CA LEU A 202 -6.21 3.53 22.09
C LEU A 202 -6.10 2.26 22.94
N TYR A 203 -5.48 1.20 22.41
CA TYR A 203 -5.27 -0.08 23.09
C TYR A 203 -6.56 -0.89 23.39
N GLY A 204 -7.65 -0.56 22.71
CA GLY A 204 -8.88 -1.36 22.66
C GLY A 204 -8.84 -2.44 21.57
N PRO A 205 -9.86 -3.32 21.51
CA PRO A 205 -9.98 -4.30 20.44
C PRO A 205 -10.26 -3.65 19.09
N LYS A 206 -9.92 -4.36 18.00
CA LYS A 206 -10.41 -4.07 16.65
C LYS A 206 -11.89 -4.47 16.56
N GLY A 207 -12.62 -3.92 15.59
CA GLY A 207 -14.04 -4.26 15.37
C GLY A 207 -15.05 -3.39 16.13
N THR A 208 -14.58 -2.42 16.91
CA THR A 208 -15.43 -1.51 17.69
C THR A 208 -14.97 -0.06 17.65
N GLY A 209 -15.92 0.86 17.73
CA GLY A 209 -15.74 2.29 17.81
C GLY A 209 -16.95 2.96 18.47
N ALA A 210 -16.91 4.29 18.52
CA ALA A 210 -18.03 5.07 19.01
C ALA A 210 -18.17 6.37 18.24
N LEU A 211 -19.40 6.82 18.09
CA LEU A 211 -19.76 8.13 17.57
C LEU A 211 -20.43 8.92 18.70
N TYR A 212 -19.82 10.04 19.07
CA TYR A 212 -20.47 11.07 19.85
C TYR A 212 -21.45 11.84 18.97
N ILE A 213 -22.68 11.99 19.44
CA ILE A 213 -23.74 12.77 18.81
C ILE A 213 -24.29 13.70 19.88
N ARG A 214 -23.97 14.99 19.77
CA ARG A 214 -24.51 16.02 20.66
C ARG A 214 -26.03 15.95 20.65
N ASP A 215 -26.63 16.11 21.83
CA ASP A 215 -28.09 16.16 21.94
C ASP A 215 -28.69 17.24 21.01
N GLY A 216 -29.81 16.91 20.37
CA GLY A 216 -30.44 17.73 19.32
C GLY A 216 -29.90 17.56 17.90
N ILE A 217 -28.80 16.82 17.69
CA ILE A 217 -28.32 16.49 16.34
C ILE A 217 -29.08 15.28 15.79
N VAL A 218 -29.63 15.44 14.58
CA VAL A 218 -30.39 14.40 13.88
C VAL A 218 -29.55 13.83 12.74
N LEU A 219 -29.41 12.51 12.72
CA LEU A 219 -28.74 11.75 11.67
C LEU A 219 -29.72 10.75 11.04
N GLU A 220 -29.59 10.54 9.75
CA GLU A 220 -30.18 9.37 9.08
C GLU A 220 -29.37 8.12 9.41
N LYS A 221 -30.07 6.99 9.62
CA LYS A 221 -29.43 5.72 9.95
C LYS A 221 -28.61 5.20 8.78
N LEU A 222 -27.37 4.78 9.07
CA LEU A 222 -26.60 4.01 8.10
C LEU A 222 -27.05 2.54 8.05
N ILE A 223 -27.30 1.95 9.23
CA ILE A 223 -27.69 0.53 9.39
C ILE A 223 -29.11 0.46 9.95
N HIS A 224 -30.01 -0.16 9.18
CA HIS A 224 -31.43 -0.27 9.49
C HIS A 224 -31.76 -1.63 10.14
N GLY A 225 -32.77 -1.65 11.02
CA GLY A 225 -33.20 -2.84 11.76
C GLY A 225 -33.87 -2.46 13.08
N ALA A 226 -33.77 -3.36 14.07
CA ALA A 226 -34.30 -3.14 15.42
C ALA A 226 -33.64 -1.95 16.14
N ASP A 227 -34.25 -1.52 17.24
CA ASP A 227 -34.02 -0.25 17.97
C ASP A 227 -32.77 -0.21 18.86
N HIS A 228 -31.75 -1.00 18.53
CA HIS A 228 -30.44 -0.97 19.18
C HIS A 228 -29.80 0.44 19.13
N GLU A 229 -28.93 0.71 20.09
CA GLU A 229 -28.24 2.00 20.22
C GLU A 229 -29.21 3.20 20.14
N GLN A 230 -30.29 3.14 20.92
CA GLN A 230 -31.34 4.18 20.96
C GLN A 230 -31.98 4.41 19.58
N ASN A 231 -32.17 3.33 18.82
CA ASN A 231 -32.67 3.38 17.46
C ASN A 231 -31.79 4.23 16.51
N ARG A 232 -30.47 4.30 16.76
CA ARG A 232 -29.51 5.02 15.89
C ARG A 232 -28.67 4.08 15.04
N ARG A 233 -28.37 2.86 15.53
CA ARG A 233 -27.51 1.89 14.84
C ARG A 233 -27.99 0.47 15.13
N ALA A 234 -28.64 -0.15 14.15
CA ALA A 234 -29.18 -1.50 14.33
C ALA A 234 -28.11 -2.61 14.32
N GLY A 235 -28.48 -3.76 14.90
CA GLY A 235 -27.66 -4.96 14.99
C GLY A 235 -27.33 -5.28 16.44
N THR A 236 -27.41 -6.56 16.82
CA THR A 236 -27.08 -7.03 18.17
C THR A 236 -25.73 -6.46 18.60
N GLU A 237 -25.68 -5.86 19.78
CA GLU A 237 -24.49 -5.16 20.24
C GLU A 237 -23.35 -6.14 20.49
N ASN A 238 -22.14 -5.80 20.02
CA ASN A 238 -20.94 -6.59 20.29
C ASN A 238 -20.46 -6.35 21.72
N VAL A 239 -21.11 -7.00 22.69
CA VAL A 239 -20.89 -6.80 24.14
C VAL A 239 -19.41 -6.93 24.49
N LEU A 240 -18.75 -7.98 24.00
CA LEU A 240 -17.34 -8.27 24.23
C LEU A 240 -16.44 -7.08 23.85
N GLU A 241 -16.56 -6.59 22.62
CA GLU A 241 -15.70 -5.51 22.14
C GLU A 241 -16.12 -4.15 22.69
N ILE A 242 -17.41 -3.91 22.94
CA ILE A 242 -17.91 -2.70 23.60
C ILE A 242 -17.32 -2.57 25.01
N VAL A 243 -17.31 -3.65 25.79
CA VAL A 243 -16.65 -3.69 27.10
C VAL A 243 -15.16 -3.41 26.95
N GLY A 244 -14.52 -3.98 25.93
CA GLY A 244 -13.12 -3.71 25.62
C GLY A 244 -12.84 -2.23 25.32
N LEU A 245 -13.70 -1.58 24.52
CA LEU A 245 -13.61 -0.15 24.19
C LEU A 245 -13.82 0.72 25.43
N GLY A 246 -14.83 0.42 26.25
CA GLY A 246 -15.10 1.12 27.51
C GLY A 246 -13.89 1.03 28.44
N LYS A 247 -13.34 -0.16 28.64
CA LYS A 247 -12.16 -0.35 29.48
C LYS A 247 -10.92 0.33 28.92
N ALA A 248 -10.76 0.37 27.59
CA ALA A 248 -9.65 1.08 26.95
C ALA A 248 -9.76 2.59 27.20
N CYS A 249 -10.97 3.17 27.11
CA CYS A 249 -11.24 4.57 27.42
C CYS A 249 -10.96 4.90 28.90
N ASP A 250 -11.35 4.02 29.82
CA ASP A 250 -11.07 4.14 31.26
C ASP A 250 -9.56 4.17 31.56
N VAL A 251 -8.81 3.19 31.05
CA VAL A 251 -7.36 3.11 31.22
C VAL A 251 -6.67 4.32 30.57
N ALA A 252 -7.07 4.68 29.36
CA ALA A 252 -6.48 5.81 28.64
C ALA A 252 -6.73 7.14 29.37
N SER A 253 -7.91 7.34 29.95
CA SER A 253 -8.25 8.56 30.71
C SER A 253 -7.50 8.62 32.03
N ARG A 254 -7.44 7.52 32.78
CA ARG A 254 -6.72 7.40 34.06
C ARG A 254 -5.23 7.72 33.91
N ASP A 255 -4.61 7.21 32.85
CA ASP A 255 -3.16 7.24 32.66
C ASP A 255 -2.71 8.27 31.59
N LEU A 256 -3.60 9.17 31.16
CA LEU A 256 -3.38 10.06 30.00
C LEU A 256 -2.08 10.85 30.10
N ASP A 257 -1.87 11.58 31.20
CA ASP A 257 -0.69 12.44 31.37
C ASP A 257 0.61 11.65 31.42
N LYS A 258 0.59 10.50 32.10
CA LYS A 258 1.73 9.59 32.17
C LYS A 258 2.09 9.06 30.78
N ASN A 259 1.11 8.52 30.06
CA ASN A 259 1.31 7.94 28.74
C ASN A 259 1.72 9.00 27.71
N ARG A 260 1.10 10.18 27.75
CA ARG A 260 1.46 11.32 26.91
C ARG A 260 2.92 11.72 27.07
N LYS A 261 3.38 11.91 28.32
CA LYS A 261 4.79 12.26 28.61
C LYS A 261 5.75 11.16 28.17
N HIS A 262 5.39 9.90 28.39
CA HIS A 262 6.19 8.75 27.96
C HIS A 262 6.34 8.69 26.44
N MET A 263 5.21 8.73 25.72
CA MET A 263 5.22 8.70 24.25
C MET A 263 6.01 9.88 23.68
N GLN A 264 5.81 11.09 24.22
CA GLN A 264 6.58 12.27 23.83
C GLN A 264 8.07 12.06 24.02
N ARG A 265 8.49 11.57 25.19
CA ARG A 265 9.90 11.26 25.46
C ARG A 265 10.48 10.24 24.47
N MET A 266 9.75 9.16 24.15
CA MET A 266 10.23 8.13 23.22
C MET A 266 10.30 8.65 21.78
N ARG A 267 9.32 9.44 21.34
CA ARG A 267 9.31 10.10 20.03
C ARG A 267 10.48 11.07 19.90
N ASP A 268 10.68 11.92 20.90
CA ASP A 268 11.72 12.95 20.91
C ASP A 268 13.11 12.29 20.94
N LEU A 269 13.30 11.25 21.77
CA LEU A 269 14.53 10.46 21.80
C LEU A 269 14.86 9.84 20.43
N LEU A 270 13.87 9.25 19.75
CA LEU A 270 14.05 8.70 18.41
C LEU A 270 14.46 9.79 17.42
N HIS A 271 13.76 10.93 17.44
CA HIS A 271 14.07 12.05 16.54
C HIS A 271 15.47 12.60 16.78
N ASP A 272 15.87 12.81 18.03
CA ASP A 272 17.18 13.34 18.39
C ASP A 272 18.31 12.39 17.94
N HIS A 273 18.17 11.08 18.18
CA HIS A 273 19.16 10.09 17.72
C HIS A 273 19.32 10.06 16.20
N LEU A 274 18.22 10.20 15.45
CA LEU A 274 18.27 10.27 13.98
C LEU A 274 18.93 11.58 13.53
N LYS A 275 18.55 12.71 14.13
CA LYS A 275 19.04 14.05 13.78
C LYS A 275 20.52 14.24 14.07
N GLU A 276 21.04 13.63 15.12
CA GLU A 276 22.47 13.68 15.47
C GLU A 276 23.35 12.95 14.45
N LYS A 277 22.84 11.88 13.82
CA LYS A 277 23.62 10.98 12.97
C LYS A 277 23.34 11.13 11.48
N LEU A 278 22.21 11.72 11.11
CA LEU A 278 21.77 11.84 9.71
C LEU A 278 21.62 13.31 9.29
N THR A 279 22.30 13.69 8.21
CA THR A 279 22.05 14.94 7.46
C THR A 279 20.85 14.77 6.53
N GLY A 280 20.34 15.80 5.85
CA GLY A 280 19.33 15.62 4.78
C GLY A 280 18.04 14.91 5.23
N ILE A 281 17.64 15.08 6.49
CA ILE A 281 16.35 14.62 7.01
C ILE A 281 15.46 15.80 7.34
N ARG A 282 14.15 15.62 7.25
CA ARG A 282 13.15 16.65 7.57
C ARG A 282 12.00 16.04 8.36
N MET A 283 11.70 16.61 9.53
CA MET A 283 10.47 16.30 10.25
C MET A 283 9.29 16.99 9.56
N ASN A 284 8.20 16.24 9.36
CA ASN A 284 6.96 16.75 8.78
C ASN A 284 5.90 16.93 9.86
N GLY A 285 5.03 17.92 9.68
CA GLY A 285 4.03 18.32 10.66
C GLY A 285 4.50 19.45 11.58
N HIS A 286 3.59 19.96 12.39
CA HIS A 286 3.81 21.14 13.21
C HIS A 286 4.78 20.85 14.37
N PRO A 287 5.77 21.72 14.65
CA PRO A 287 6.77 21.45 15.68
C PRO A 287 6.20 21.38 17.11
N GLU A 288 5.22 22.23 17.43
CA GLU A 288 4.61 22.29 18.77
C GLU A 288 3.23 21.61 18.87
N ARG A 289 2.33 21.85 17.91
CA ARG A 289 0.98 21.29 17.86
C ARG A 289 0.97 19.91 17.20
N CYS A 290 1.62 18.93 17.82
CA CYS A 290 1.73 17.57 17.28
C CYS A 290 1.44 16.49 18.35
N LEU A 291 0.92 15.35 17.90
CA LEU A 291 0.70 14.18 18.75
C LEU A 291 2.00 13.76 19.42
N PRO A 292 1.96 13.38 20.71
CA PRO A 292 3.15 13.02 21.48
C PRO A 292 3.85 11.78 20.92
N ASN A 293 3.17 10.96 20.11
CA ASN A 293 3.66 9.66 19.73
C ASN A 293 4.08 9.54 18.25
N THR A 294 3.88 10.59 17.44
CA THR A 294 4.03 10.50 15.98
C THR A 294 5.26 11.26 15.52
N LEU A 295 6.16 10.58 14.81
CA LEU A 295 7.31 11.14 14.11
C LEU A 295 7.18 10.81 12.62
N SER A 296 6.77 11.81 11.83
CA SER A 296 6.87 11.73 10.37
C SER A 296 8.18 12.36 9.94
N ILE A 297 9.04 11.58 9.29
CA ILE A 297 10.37 12.03 8.89
C ILE A 297 10.66 11.62 7.46
N SER A 298 11.15 12.58 6.67
CA SER A 298 11.57 12.39 5.29
C SER A 298 13.08 12.25 5.22
N PHE A 299 13.54 11.20 4.52
CA PHE A 299 14.95 10.99 4.19
C PHE A 299 15.16 11.41 2.73
N GLN A 300 15.87 12.52 2.52
CA GLN A 300 16.05 13.09 1.17
C GLN A 300 16.72 12.10 0.21
N GLY A 301 16.16 11.97 -0.99
CA GLY A 301 16.72 11.16 -2.08
C GLY A 301 16.60 9.66 -1.88
N LEU A 302 15.83 9.21 -0.89
CA LEU A 302 15.51 7.80 -0.65
C LEU A 302 14.04 7.52 -0.93
N GLU A 303 13.70 6.25 -1.12
CA GLU A 303 12.32 5.78 -1.29
C GLU A 303 11.84 5.04 -0.04
N ALA A 304 10.65 5.39 0.43
CA ALA A 304 10.05 4.86 1.65
C ALA A 304 9.93 3.34 1.63
N ASN A 305 9.51 2.75 0.50
CA ASN A 305 9.35 1.30 0.37
C ASN A 305 10.66 0.53 0.52
N ILE A 306 11.76 1.09 0.01
CA ILE A 306 13.10 0.49 0.15
C ILE A 306 13.55 0.55 1.61
N ILE A 307 13.37 1.71 2.26
CA ILE A 307 13.69 1.87 3.69
C ILE A 307 12.88 0.88 4.53
N LEU A 308 11.55 0.81 4.33
CA LEU A 308 10.68 -0.06 5.12
C LEU A 308 11.00 -1.54 4.96
N ASN A 309 11.31 -2.00 3.75
CA ASN A 309 11.69 -3.39 3.52
C ASN A 309 12.96 -3.76 4.32
N GLU A 310 13.96 -2.88 4.30
CA GLU A 310 15.21 -3.08 5.02
C GLU A 310 15.03 -2.99 6.55
N LEU A 311 14.16 -2.10 7.01
CA LEU A 311 13.77 -2.03 8.42
C LEU A 311 13.03 -3.30 8.87
N GLU A 312 12.13 -3.84 8.05
CA GLU A 312 11.38 -5.07 8.34
C GLU A 312 12.34 -6.28 8.45
N ILE A 313 13.32 -6.40 7.56
CA ILE A 313 14.38 -7.43 7.64
C ILE A 313 15.15 -7.33 8.97
N LYS A 314 15.39 -6.11 9.45
CA LYS A 314 16.02 -5.84 10.76
C LYS A 314 15.04 -5.97 11.94
N GLY A 315 13.76 -6.24 11.69
CA GLY A 315 12.73 -6.47 12.70
C GLY A 315 12.03 -5.20 13.19
N ILE A 316 12.06 -4.09 12.46
CA ILE A 316 11.36 -2.84 12.81
C ILE A 316 10.12 -2.69 11.95
N ALA A 317 8.95 -2.69 12.60
CA ALA A 317 7.69 -2.37 11.94
C ALA A 317 7.42 -0.86 11.97
N ALA A 318 7.28 -0.25 10.81
CA ALA A 318 6.92 1.16 10.62
C ALA A 318 6.03 1.29 9.36
N SER A 319 5.46 2.47 9.14
CA SER A 319 4.58 2.73 7.99
C SER A 319 5.16 3.81 7.09
N ALA A 320 4.83 3.76 5.80
CA ALA A 320 5.15 4.85 4.88
C ALA A 320 4.23 6.05 5.16
N GLY A 321 4.78 7.25 4.99
CA GLY A 321 3.99 8.46 4.83
C GLY A 321 3.40 8.60 3.42
N ALA A 322 3.78 7.74 2.47
CA ALA A 322 3.18 7.62 1.14
C ALA A 322 2.50 6.25 1.05
N ALA A 323 1.16 6.21 1.03
CA ALA A 323 0.43 4.95 0.96
C ALA A 323 0.36 4.47 -0.49
N CYS A 324 0.96 3.33 -0.78
CA CYS A 324 0.74 2.60 -2.02
C CYS A 324 -0.63 1.92 -1.93
N HIS A 325 -1.63 2.46 -2.61
CA HIS A 325 -2.84 1.74 -2.95
C HIS A 325 -2.85 1.62 -4.47
N THR A 326 -2.82 0.39 -4.97
CA THR A 326 -2.91 0.02 -6.39
C THR A 326 -1.81 0.55 -7.31
N GLY A 327 -0.63 -0.08 -7.31
CA GLY A 327 0.25 -0.16 -8.49
C GLY A 327 0.94 1.12 -8.99
N SER A 328 0.65 2.30 -8.43
CA SER A 328 1.33 3.57 -8.67
C SER A 328 2.10 4.02 -7.42
N ILE A 329 3.30 4.59 -7.61
CA ILE A 329 4.03 5.26 -6.53
C ILE A 329 3.45 6.67 -6.38
N ASP A 330 2.28 6.76 -5.74
CA ASP A 330 1.65 8.06 -5.48
C ASP A 330 2.05 8.59 -4.10
N VAL A 331 2.53 9.84 -4.07
CA VAL A 331 2.80 10.57 -2.84
C VAL A 331 1.49 10.74 -2.05
N SER A 332 1.51 10.54 -0.73
CA SER A 332 0.31 10.68 0.09
C SER A 332 -0.38 12.03 -0.14
N PRO A 333 -1.73 12.05 -0.16
CA PRO A 333 -2.50 13.29 -0.21
C PRO A 333 -2.08 14.29 0.88
N VAL A 334 -1.68 13.81 2.07
CA VAL A 334 -1.24 14.67 3.19
C VAL A 334 0.08 15.37 2.85
N LEU A 335 1.06 14.62 2.35
CA LEU A 335 2.38 15.17 1.97
C LEU A 335 2.27 16.13 0.77
N THR A 336 1.37 15.81 -0.16
CA THR A 336 1.04 16.68 -1.29
C THR A 336 0.36 17.97 -0.82
N ALA A 337 -0.56 17.88 0.14
CA ALA A 337 -1.29 19.04 0.68
C ALA A 337 -0.39 20.04 1.41
N ILE A 338 0.64 19.55 2.13
CA ILE A 338 1.65 20.42 2.77
C ILE A 338 2.72 20.91 1.76
N LYS A 339 2.58 20.55 0.48
CA LYS A 339 3.49 20.92 -0.62
C LYS A 339 4.93 20.51 -0.34
N LEU A 340 5.12 19.31 0.22
CA LEU A 340 6.45 18.77 0.46
C LEU A 340 7.14 18.48 -0.86
N ASP A 341 8.40 18.91 -1.00
CA ASP A 341 9.23 18.64 -2.16
C ASP A 341 9.31 17.12 -2.43
N THR A 342 9.19 16.72 -3.70
CA THR A 342 9.13 15.31 -4.10
C THR A 342 10.36 14.53 -3.64
N GLY A 343 11.55 15.16 -3.61
CA GLY A 343 12.78 14.53 -3.13
C GLY A 343 12.77 14.19 -1.64
N PHE A 344 11.92 14.85 -0.84
CA PHE A 344 11.64 14.48 0.55
C PHE A 344 10.41 13.59 0.68
N ALA A 345 9.36 13.87 -0.09
CA ALA A 345 8.07 13.18 0.03
C ALA A 345 8.20 11.67 -0.19
N MET A 346 8.98 11.26 -1.21
CA MET A 346 9.21 9.86 -1.56
C MET A 346 9.88 9.06 -0.44
N GLY A 347 10.74 9.70 0.35
CA GLY A 347 11.49 9.08 1.45
C GLY A 347 10.82 9.22 2.81
N THR A 348 9.51 9.48 2.86
CA THR A 348 8.82 9.77 4.12
C THR A 348 8.39 8.50 4.84
N ILE A 349 8.87 8.33 6.07
CA ILE A 349 8.49 7.26 6.99
C ILE A 349 7.75 7.85 8.18
N ARG A 350 6.66 7.19 8.57
CA ARG A 350 5.97 7.43 9.83
C ARG A 350 6.42 6.40 10.86
N PHE A 351 7.14 6.88 11.86
CA PHE A 351 7.35 6.17 13.11
C PHE A 351 6.30 6.64 14.12
N SER A 352 5.63 5.70 14.76
CA SER A 352 4.67 6.00 15.82
C SER A 352 4.94 5.11 17.01
N VAL A 353 5.33 5.71 18.13
CA VAL A 353 5.62 5.01 19.39
C VAL A 353 4.35 4.77 20.19
N GLY A 354 4.44 3.90 21.20
CA GLY A 354 3.34 3.61 22.11
C GLY A 354 3.77 3.64 23.57
N ARG A 355 2.80 3.46 24.48
CA ARG A 355 3.07 3.46 25.92
C ARG A 355 3.95 2.30 26.41
N TYR A 356 4.14 1.26 25.60
CA TYR A 356 5.03 0.14 25.91
C TYR A 356 6.39 0.25 25.24
N THR A 357 6.59 1.23 24.36
CA THR A 357 7.88 1.47 23.73
C THR A 357 8.92 1.82 24.80
N THR A 358 10.05 1.16 24.78
CA THR A 358 11.13 1.29 25.76
C THR A 358 12.30 2.10 25.21
N VAL A 359 13.17 2.61 26.09
CA VAL A 359 14.40 3.31 25.70
C VAL A 359 15.29 2.37 24.88
N ASP A 360 15.51 1.14 25.34
CA ASP A 360 16.31 0.13 24.64
C ASP A 360 15.80 -0.17 23.22
N GLU A 361 14.48 -0.17 23.01
CA GLU A 361 13.88 -0.31 21.68
C GLU A 361 14.16 0.92 20.81
N ILE A 362 14.07 2.14 21.35
CA ILE A 362 14.39 3.36 20.62
C ILE A 362 15.87 3.42 20.25
N ASP A 363 16.76 3.07 21.18
CA ASP A 363 18.21 3.07 20.95
C ASP A 363 18.55 2.12 19.80
N ARG A 364 18.10 0.86 19.88
CA ARG A 364 18.34 -0.14 18.83
C ARG A 364 17.67 0.24 17.51
N ALA A 365 16.43 0.74 17.55
CA ALA A 365 15.75 1.18 16.34
C ALA A 365 16.51 2.32 15.65
N SER A 366 16.98 3.30 16.42
CA SER A 366 17.74 4.42 15.89
C SER A 366 19.05 3.98 15.23
N GLU A 367 19.78 3.04 15.83
CA GLU A 367 21.00 2.47 15.24
C GLU A 367 20.71 1.76 13.91
N MET A 368 19.69 0.90 13.89
CA MET A 368 19.28 0.16 12.68
C MET A 368 18.77 1.08 11.57
N ILE A 369 18.02 2.14 11.91
CA ILE A 369 17.55 3.14 10.95
C ILE A 369 18.73 3.92 10.38
N VAL A 370 19.65 4.38 11.23
CA VAL A 370 20.85 5.12 10.80
C VAL A 370 21.72 4.28 9.88
N GLU A 371 21.99 3.02 10.24
CA GLU A 371 22.74 2.08 9.40
C GLU A 371 22.06 1.87 8.05
N THR A 372 20.73 1.69 8.06
CA THR A 372 19.93 1.50 6.84
C THR A 372 20.00 2.73 5.94
N VAL A 373 19.79 3.93 6.50
CA VAL A 373 19.84 5.19 5.74
C VAL A 373 21.23 5.44 5.19
N HIS A 374 22.31 5.21 5.95
CA HIS A 374 23.68 5.37 5.44
C HIS A 374 24.00 4.38 4.32
N ARG A 375 23.55 3.13 4.43
CA ARG A 375 23.77 2.11 3.39
C ARG A 375 22.99 2.41 2.12
N LEU A 376 21.76 2.93 2.25
CA LEU A 376 20.90 3.28 1.11
C LEU A 376 21.28 4.62 0.48
N ARG A 377 21.92 5.52 1.24
CA ARG A 377 22.43 6.76 0.68
C ARG A 377 23.56 6.46 -0.30
N PRO A 378 23.50 7.04 -1.51
CA PRO A 378 24.68 7.09 -2.35
C PRO A 378 25.80 7.76 -1.54
N SER A 379 26.98 7.15 -1.49
CA SER A 379 28.12 7.78 -0.84
C SER A 379 28.41 9.11 -1.54
N GLU A 380 28.90 10.15 -0.85
CA GLU A 380 29.28 11.42 -1.51
C GLU A 380 30.32 11.22 -2.63
N ASN A 381 31.07 10.10 -2.59
CA ASN A 381 31.93 9.65 -3.68
C ASN A 381 31.20 9.06 -4.90
N GLN A 382 29.91 8.72 -4.84
CA GLN A 382 29.15 8.16 -5.97
C GLN A 382 28.50 9.23 -6.85
N GLN A 383 28.35 10.47 -6.38
CA GLN A 383 27.98 11.60 -7.25
C GLN A 383 29.14 12.10 -8.12
N ALA A 384 30.39 11.70 -7.80
CA ALA A 384 31.59 12.00 -8.58
C ALA A 384 32.10 10.80 -9.43
N VAL A 385 31.48 9.61 -9.33
CA VAL A 385 31.93 8.39 -10.02
C VAL A 385 30.87 7.98 -11.06
N SER A 386 30.56 8.89 -12.00
CA SER A 386 29.99 8.51 -13.30
C SER A 386 31.08 8.14 -14.32
N SER A 387 32.33 8.02 -13.89
CA SER A 387 33.42 7.53 -14.72
C SER A 387 34.31 6.56 -13.94
N GLY A 388 34.02 5.26 -14.04
CA GLY A 388 35.05 4.24 -13.77
C GLY A 388 34.72 3.10 -12.80
N ILE A 389 33.51 2.54 -12.79
CA ILE A 389 33.34 1.17 -12.27
C ILE A 389 33.65 0.19 -13.40
N PRO A 390 34.68 -0.68 -13.29
CA PRO A 390 34.93 -1.71 -14.29
C PRO A 390 33.74 -2.69 -14.31
N ALA A 391 33.24 -3.02 -15.50
CA ALA A 391 32.04 -3.86 -15.70
C ALA A 391 32.08 -5.23 -14.97
N GLY A 392 33.25 -5.71 -14.53
CA GLY A 392 33.42 -7.02 -13.91
C GLY A 392 32.99 -7.18 -12.44
N SER A 393 32.47 -6.16 -11.76
CA SER A 393 32.05 -6.26 -10.34
C SER A 393 30.54 -6.13 -10.08
N ILE A 394 29.72 -6.02 -11.11
CA ILE A 394 28.27 -5.79 -10.99
C ILE A 394 27.52 -7.13 -11.00
N LYS A 395 26.67 -7.37 -9.98
CA LYS A 395 25.78 -8.54 -9.89
C LYS A 395 24.34 -8.15 -10.20
N LEU A 396 23.87 -8.44 -11.41
CA LEU A 396 22.55 -8.00 -11.86
C LEU A 396 21.38 -8.54 -11.01
N THR A 397 21.48 -9.78 -10.49
CA THR A 397 20.38 -10.36 -9.70
C THR A 397 20.15 -9.62 -8.38
N GLY A 398 21.14 -8.88 -7.88
CA GLY A 398 21.04 -8.03 -6.69
C GLY A 398 20.16 -6.78 -6.88
N TYR A 399 19.79 -6.44 -8.11
CA TYR A 399 18.96 -5.28 -8.44
C TYR A 399 17.50 -5.65 -8.73
N THR A 400 17.06 -6.86 -8.36
CA THR A 400 15.74 -7.42 -8.73
C THR A 400 15.02 -8.03 -7.53
N GLN A 401 13.73 -7.72 -7.36
CA GLN A 401 12.88 -8.28 -6.30
C GLN A 401 12.56 -9.77 -6.55
N GLY A 402 12.23 -10.15 -7.79
CA GLY A 402 12.01 -11.53 -8.22
C GLY A 402 12.99 -11.99 -9.31
N LEU A 403 12.93 -13.27 -9.71
CA LEU A 403 13.80 -13.85 -10.73
C LEU A 403 13.03 -14.24 -12.00
N GLY A 404 13.46 -13.74 -13.16
CA GLY A 404 13.08 -14.28 -14.46
C GLY A 404 11.59 -14.27 -14.73
N CYS A 405 11.11 -15.30 -15.44
CA CYS A 405 9.71 -15.47 -15.77
C CYS A 405 8.80 -15.62 -14.52
N ALA A 406 9.35 -15.92 -13.34
CA ALA A 406 8.57 -15.96 -12.10
C ALA A 406 8.14 -14.56 -11.59
N CYS A 407 8.67 -13.48 -12.17
CA CYS A 407 8.20 -12.11 -11.96
C CYS A 407 6.95 -11.76 -12.79
N LYS A 408 6.60 -12.59 -13.79
CA LYS A 408 5.36 -12.38 -14.55
C LYS A 408 4.17 -12.63 -13.61
N LEU A 409 3.08 -11.87 -13.81
CA LEU A 409 1.81 -12.15 -13.13
C LEU A 409 1.40 -13.60 -13.43
N ARG A 410 0.81 -14.28 -12.44
CA ARG A 410 0.41 -15.68 -12.60
C ARG A 410 -0.61 -15.78 -13.74
N PRO A 411 -0.44 -16.71 -14.70
CA PRO A 411 -1.38 -16.85 -15.82
C PRO A 411 -2.83 -16.98 -15.36
N GLN A 412 -3.11 -17.67 -14.25
CA GLN A 412 -4.47 -17.85 -13.72
C GLN A 412 -5.13 -16.54 -13.23
N GLU A 413 -4.33 -15.59 -12.72
CA GLU A 413 -4.85 -14.30 -12.27
C GLU A 413 -5.15 -13.38 -13.44
N LEU A 414 -4.27 -13.40 -14.45
CA LEU A 414 -4.44 -12.62 -15.67
C LEU A 414 -5.57 -13.20 -16.55
N GLU A 415 -5.66 -14.52 -16.70
CA GLU A 415 -6.75 -15.21 -17.39
C GLU A 415 -8.12 -14.87 -16.81
N ARG A 416 -8.23 -14.72 -15.49
CA ARG A 416 -9.49 -14.31 -14.85
C ARG A 416 -9.95 -12.92 -15.30
N ILE A 417 -9.01 -12.02 -15.53
CA ILE A 417 -9.28 -10.64 -15.97
C ILE A 417 -9.56 -10.63 -17.48
N LEU A 418 -8.77 -11.35 -18.25
CA LEU A 418 -8.86 -11.36 -19.72
C LEU A 418 -10.11 -12.07 -20.25
N LYS A 419 -10.71 -12.99 -19.47
CA LYS A 419 -11.98 -13.67 -19.83
C LYS A 419 -13.16 -12.72 -20.03
N ASP A 420 -13.13 -11.54 -19.42
CA ASP A 420 -14.21 -10.55 -19.52
C ASP A 420 -14.04 -9.59 -20.70
N PHE A 421 -12.93 -9.68 -21.44
CA PHE A 421 -12.69 -8.84 -22.62
C PHE A 421 -13.35 -9.43 -23.88
N PRO A 422 -13.87 -8.58 -24.77
CA PRO A 422 -14.50 -9.04 -26.01
C PRO A 422 -13.50 -9.82 -26.88
N VAL A 423 -13.91 -11.01 -27.31
CA VAL A 423 -13.09 -11.87 -28.17
C VAL A 423 -13.09 -11.32 -29.61
N PRO A 424 -11.93 -11.12 -30.24
CA PRO A 424 -11.86 -10.72 -31.64
C PRO A 424 -12.54 -11.75 -32.55
N SER A 425 -13.38 -11.30 -33.49
CA SER A 425 -14.10 -12.17 -34.44
C SER A 425 -13.38 -12.34 -35.78
N ASP A 426 -12.11 -11.97 -35.88
CA ASP A 426 -11.35 -12.01 -37.13
C ASP A 426 -10.93 -13.45 -37.47
N PRO A 427 -11.40 -14.04 -38.59
CA PRO A 427 -11.06 -15.41 -38.98
C PRO A 427 -9.58 -15.59 -39.38
N SER A 428 -8.81 -14.52 -39.49
CA SER A 428 -7.37 -14.58 -39.74
C SER A 428 -6.55 -14.81 -38.48
N ILE A 429 -7.13 -14.71 -37.28
CA ILE A 429 -6.45 -15.05 -36.03
C ILE A 429 -6.43 -16.57 -35.88
N LEU A 430 -5.23 -17.16 -35.85
CA LEU A 430 -5.03 -18.61 -35.73
C LEU A 430 -4.72 -19.02 -34.28
N VAL A 431 -3.99 -18.18 -33.55
CA VAL A 431 -3.63 -18.41 -32.13
C VAL A 431 -3.75 -17.08 -31.38
N ASP A 432 -4.49 -17.10 -30.27
CA ASP A 432 -4.66 -15.96 -29.36
C ASP A 432 -4.71 -16.40 -27.88
N LEU A 433 -5.17 -15.49 -27.01
CA LEU A 433 -5.30 -15.70 -25.57
C LEU A 433 -6.08 -16.96 -25.16
N ARG A 434 -6.91 -17.54 -26.04
CA ARG A 434 -7.69 -18.75 -25.77
C ARG A 434 -6.86 -20.03 -25.85
N ASN A 435 -5.75 -19.99 -26.58
CA ASN A 435 -4.91 -21.16 -26.82
C ASN A 435 -3.90 -21.40 -25.68
N SER A 436 -3.71 -20.41 -24.79
CA SER A 436 -2.70 -20.44 -23.71
C SER A 436 -1.28 -20.72 -24.23
N ASP A 437 -0.97 -20.23 -25.43
CA ASP A 437 0.38 -20.23 -26.01
C ASP A 437 1.06 -18.86 -25.77
N ASP A 438 2.39 -18.86 -25.68
CA ASP A 438 3.19 -17.65 -25.42
C ASP A 438 3.39 -16.77 -26.69
N ALA A 439 2.93 -17.24 -27.85
CA ALA A 439 3.00 -16.50 -29.11
C ALA A 439 1.61 -16.39 -29.79
N ALA A 440 1.36 -15.25 -30.43
CA ALA A 440 0.18 -14.99 -31.23
C ALA A 440 0.44 -15.31 -32.71
N VAL A 441 -0.59 -15.80 -33.41
CA VAL A 441 -0.48 -16.15 -34.84
C VAL A 441 -1.61 -15.50 -35.64
N TYR A 442 -1.22 -14.76 -36.68
CA TYR A 442 -2.13 -14.10 -37.61
C TYR A 442 -1.86 -14.53 -39.06
N ARG A 443 -2.88 -15.07 -39.73
CA ARG A 443 -2.82 -15.44 -41.14
C ARG A 443 -2.81 -14.19 -42.01
N ILE A 444 -1.75 -14.01 -42.79
CA ILE A 444 -1.66 -12.95 -43.80
C ILE A 444 -2.35 -13.40 -45.10
N ASN A 445 -2.08 -14.65 -45.52
CA ASN A 445 -2.68 -15.28 -46.69
C ASN A 445 -2.61 -16.81 -46.55
N ASP A 446 -3.08 -17.55 -47.55
CA ASP A 446 -3.18 -19.02 -47.51
C ASP A 446 -1.83 -19.74 -47.33
N THR A 447 -0.72 -19.09 -47.67
CA THR A 447 0.63 -19.66 -47.61
C THR A 447 1.50 -19.08 -46.49
N THR A 448 1.05 -18.02 -45.82
CA THR A 448 1.87 -17.27 -44.86
C THR A 448 1.05 -16.81 -43.65
N ALA A 449 1.52 -17.19 -42.46
CA ALA A 449 1.11 -16.68 -41.17
C ALA A 449 2.29 -15.96 -40.50
N LEU A 450 1.98 -14.85 -39.85
CA LEU A 450 2.88 -14.12 -38.95
C LEU A 450 2.75 -14.72 -37.55
N VAL A 451 3.88 -15.07 -36.95
CA VAL A 451 3.97 -15.48 -35.55
C VAL A 451 4.70 -14.39 -34.79
N GLN A 452 4.14 -13.93 -33.68
CA GLN A 452 4.72 -12.90 -32.84
C GLN A 452 4.68 -13.27 -31.38
N THR A 453 5.80 -13.06 -30.69
CA THR A 453 5.92 -13.18 -29.23
C THR A 453 6.48 -11.88 -28.66
N VAL A 454 6.15 -11.61 -27.41
CA VAL A 454 6.84 -10.63 -26.57
C VAL A 454 7.22 -11.31 -25.27
N ASP A 455 8.52 -11.42 -25.03
CA ASP A 455 9.01 -11.96 -23.77
C ASP A 455 10.14 -11.10 -23.20
N PHE A 456 9.98 -10.72 -21.94
CA PHE A 456 10.93 -9.96 -21.17
C PHE A 456 10.78 -10.25 -19.67
N PHE A 457 11.89 -10.19 -18.96
CA PHE A 457 11.94 -10.54 -17.54
C PHE A 457 13.11 -9.85 -16.83
N THR A 458 13.18 -10.00 -15.50
CA THR A 458 14.30 -9.48 -14.69
C THR A 458 15.48 -10.46 -14.69
N PRO A 459 16.73 -9.98 -14.52
CA PRO A 459 17.93 -10.81 -14.50
C PRO A 459 17.82 -12.12 -13.71
N ILE A 460 18.18 -13.22 -14.35
CA ILE A 460 18.29 -14.55 -13.75
C ILE A 460 19.72 -15.01 -13.50
N VAL A 461 20.68 -14.25 -14.03
CA VAL A 461 22.12 -14.44 -13.89
C VAL A 461 22.76 -13.10 -13.63
N ASP A 462 23.94 -13.12 -13.00
CA ASP A 462 24.63 -11.90 -12.59
C ASP A 462 25.33 -11.17 -13.74
N ASP A 463 25.79 -11.93 -14.74
CA ASP A 463 26.54 -11.39 -15.87
C ASP A 463 25.60 -10.71 -16.89
N PRO A 464 25.85 -9.45 -17.27
CA PRO A 464 24.99 -8.73 -18.21
C PRO A 464 24.93 -9.33 -19.61
N TYR A 465 26.04 -9.83 -20.13
CA TYR A 465 26.07 -10.45 -21.44
C TYR A 465 25.27 -11.75 -21.43
N ASP A 466 25.48 -12.60 -20.43
CA ASP A 466 24.74 -13.85 -20.26
C ASP A 466 23.24 -13.58 -20.13
N PHE A 467 22.84 -12.56 -19.35
CA PHE A 467 21.43 -12.20 -19.21
C PHE A 467 20.80 -11.82 -20.56
N GLY A 468 21.47 -10.98 -21.35
CA GLY A 468 21.02 -10.63 -22.69
C GLY A 468 20.89 -11.83 -23.62
N ALA A 469 21.89 -12.71 -23.62
CA ALA A 469 21.89 -13.94 -24.42
C ALA A 469 20.73 -14.87 -24.04
N ILE A 470 20.50 -15.09 -22.74
CA ILE A 470 19.41 -15.93 -22.26
C ILE A 470 18.04 -15.33 -22.59
N ALA A 471 17.85 -14.02 -22.41
CA ALA A 471 16.60 -13.35 -22.75
C ALA A 471 16.27 -13.47 -24.25
N ALA A 472 17.28 -13.32 -25.12
CA ALA A 472 17.11 -13.51 -26.56
C ALA A 472 16.77 -14.96 -26.90
N ALA A 473 17.49 -15.94 -26.34
CA ALA A 473 17.22 -17.35 -26.56
C ALA A 473 15.81 -17.76 -26.11
N ASN A 474 15.34 -17.21 -24.98
CA ASN A 474 14.00 -17.46 -24.47
C ASN A 474 12.92 -16.92 -25.42
N ALA A 475 13.00 -15.65 -25.80
CA ALA A 475 12.03 -15.05 -26.73
C ALA A 475 12.03 -15.72 -28.12
N LEU A 476 13.19 -16.17 -28.61
CA LEU A 476 13.28 -16.93 -29.86
C LEU A 476 12.66 -18.34 -29.74
N SER A 477 12.70 -18.93 -28.54
CA SER A 477 12.16 -20.26 -28.30
C SER A 477 10.66 -20.33 -28.52
N ASP A 478 9.92 -19.27 -28.21
CA ASP A 478 8.47 -19.23 -28.47
C ASP A 478 8.18 -19.32 -29.97
N ILE A 479 8.97 -18.63 -30.81
CA ILE A 479 8.81 -18.71 -32.27
C ILE A 479 9.10 -20.12 -32.78
N TYR A 480 10.16 -20.75 -32.29
CA TYR A 480 10.50 -22.12 -32.63
C TYR A 480 9.43 -23.12 -32.16
N ALA A 481 8.83 -22.91 -30.99
CA ALA A 481 7.78 -23.75 -30.43
C ALA A 481 6.49 -23.73 -31.27
N MET A 482 6.23 -22.65 -32.02
CA MET A 482 5.08 -22.56 -32.94
C MET A 482 5.35 -23.16 -34.34
N GLY A 483 6.52 -23.74 -34.59
CA GLY A 483 6.92 -24.22 -35.91
C GLY A 483 7.28 -23.10 -36.90
N ALA A 484 7.56 -21.91 -36.39
CA ALA A 484 7.85 -20.74 -37.21
C ALA A 484 9.35 -20.49 -37.36
N ARG A 485 9.73 -19.87 -38.48
CA ARG A 485 11.08 -19.38 -38.74
C ARG A 485 11.18 -17.92 -38.27
N PRO A 486 12.08 -17.58 -37.34
CA PRO A 486 12.33 -16.19 -36.96
C PRO A 486 12.70 -15.31 -38.15
N LEU A 487 12.26 -14.06 -38.13
CA LEU A 487 12.51 -13.06 -39.19
C LEU A 487 13.34 -11.88 -38.66
N PHE A 488 12.87 -11.22 -37.61
CA PHE A 488 13.57 -10.11 -36.94
C PHE A 488 13.06 -9.96 -35.50
N ALA A 489 13.76 -9.17 -34.70
CA ALA A 489 13.35 -8.83 -33.34
C ALA A 489 13.45 -7.33 -33.04
N LEU A 490 12.76 -6.89 -31.98
CA LEU A 490 12.84 -5.57 -31.38
C LEU A 490 13.17 -5.70 -29.89
N ASN A 491 14.02 -4.82 -29.36
CA ASN A 491 14.32 -4.78 -27.93
C ASN A 491 13.15 -4.21 -27.12
N ILE A 492 12.95 -4.75 -25.92
CA ILE A 492 12.18 -4.12 -24.85
C ILE A 492 13.08 -4.02 -23.61
N VAL A 493 13.29 -2.80 -23.13
CA VAL A 493 14.24 -2.51 -22.05
C VAL A 493 13.57 -1.66 -20.97
N GLY A 494 13.58 -2.12 -19.74
CA GLY A 494 13.50 -1.28 -18.54
C GLY A 494 14.87 -1.24 -17.90
N PHE A 495 15.48 -0.08 -17.72
CA PHE A 495 16.85 -0.01 -17.20
C PHE A 495 16.98 1.10 -16.16
N PRO A 496 17.54 0.82 -14.97
CA PRO A 496 17.73 1.83 -13.93
C PRO A 496 18.95 2.68 -14.26
N SER A 497 18.78 3.64 -15.17
CA SER A 497 19.87 4.46 -15.71
C SER A 497 20.58 5.30 -14.64
N ASN A 498 19.92 5.55 -13.52
CA ASN A 498 20.45 6.21 -12.33
C ASN A 498 21.23 5.29 -11.37
N ARG A 499 21.16 3.96 -11.53
CA ARG A 499 21.80 2.97 -10.64
C ARG A 499 22.80 2.06 -11.33
N LEU A 500 22.63 1.80 -12.62
CA LEU A 500 23.53 0.95 -13.40
C LEU A 500 24.21 1.75 -14.53
N PRO A 501 25.52 1.57 -14.74
CA PRO A 501 26.21 2.19 -15.87
C PRO A 501 25.62 1.74 -17.20
N MET A 502 25.57 2.64 -18.20
CA MET A 502 25.07 2.32 -19.54
C MET A 502 25.83 1.20 -20.23
N GLU A 503 27.08 0.98 -19.85
CA GLU A 503 27.95 -0.12 -20.29
C GLU A 503 27.36 -1.47 -19.93
N VAL A 504 26.64 -1.58 -18.81
CA VAL A 504 25.91 -2.80 -18.46
C VAL A 504 24.80 -3.05 -19.46
N LEU A 505 24.02 -2.02 -19.83
CA LEU A 505 23.01 -2.15 -20.87
C LEU A 505 23.64 -2.55 -22.22
N LYS A 506 24.78 -1.94 -22.57
CA LYS A 506 25.52 -2.29 -23.78
C LYS A 506 25.88 -3.78 -23.83
N GLU A 507 26.34 -4.36 -22.72
CA GLU A 507 26.69 -5.78 -22.65
C GLU A 507 25.45 -6.68 -22.74
N ILE A 508 24.32 -6.30 -22.13
CA ILE A 508 23.02 -6.99 -22.30
C ILE A 508 22.62 -7.01 -23.77
N LEU A 509 22.64 -5.85 -24.42
CA LEU A 509 22.30 -5.72 -25.84
C LEU A 509 23.26 -6.52 -26.73
N ARG A 510 24.55 -6.59 -26.37
CA ARG A 510 25.55 -7.40 -27.08
C ARG A 510 25.21 -8.89 -27.01
N GLY A 511 24.95 -9.43 -25.81
CA GLY A 511 24.59 -10.83 -25.64
C GLY A 511 23.33 -11.21 -26.39
N ALA A 512 22.33 -10.33 -26.38
CA ALA A 512 21.11 -10.52 -27.16
C ALA A 512 21.35 -10.53 -28.67
N ASN A 513 22.18 -9.60 -29.16
CA ASN A 513 22.50 -9.49 -30.57
C ASN A 513 23.29 -10.68 -31.09
N ASP A 514 24.21 -11.23 -30.30
CA ASP A 514 25.01 -12.40 -30.68
C ASP A 514 24.13 -13.66 -30.83
N VAL A 515 23.19 -13.87 -29.90
CA VAL A 515 22.20 -14.97 -30.00
C VAL A 515 21.22 -14.76 -31.16
N ALA A 516 20.74 -13.53 -31.39
CA ALA A 516 19.91 -13.22 -32.54
C ALA A 516 20.65 -13.50 -33.87
N GLY A 517 21.95 -13.17 -33.92
CA GLY A 517 22.82 -13.49 -35.04
C GLY A 517 23.00 -14.99 -35.26
N GLU A 518 23.15 -15.78 -34.19
CA GLU A 518 23.17 -17.25 -34.26
C GLU A 518 21.85 -17.82 -34.83
N ALA A 519 20.71 -17.21 -34.47
CA ALA A 519 19.40 -17.56 -35.02
C ALA A 519 19.19 -17.08 -36.48
N GLY A 520 20.16 -16.37 -37.06
CA GLY A 520 20.10 -15.87 -38.44
C GLY A 520 19.19 -14.65 -38.62
N ILE A 521 18.91 -13.90 -37.55
CA ILE A 521 18.07 -12.70 -37.60
C ILE A 521 18.80 -11.47 -37.06
N SER A 522 18.20 -10.30 -37.24
CA SER A 522 18.70 -9.04 -36.66
C SER A 522 17.70 -8.43 -35.70
N ILE A 523 18.23 -7.77 -34.67
CA ILE A 523 17.45 -6.88 -33.81
C ILE A 523 17.47 -5.50 -34.47
N ILE A 524 16.32 -5.04 -34.97
CA ILE A 524 16.25 -3.87 -35.87
C ILE A 524 15.65 -2.62 -35.23
N GLY A 525 15.33 -2.67 -33.93
CA GLY A 525 14.74 -1.56 -33.20
C GLY A 525 14.38 -1.95 -31.77
N GLY A 526 13.51 -1.16 -31.15
CA GLY A 526 13.04 -1.40 -29.79
C GLY A 526 12.67 -0.14 -29.05
N HIS A 527 12.24 -0.29 -27.81
CA HIS A 527 11.98 0.81 -26.90
C HIS A 527 12.63 0.59 -25.54
N THR A 528 12.99 1.70 -24.90
CA THR A 528 13.63 1.71 -23.59
C THR A 528 12.90 2.67 -22.67
N ILE A 529 12.71 2.28 -21.42
CA ILE A 529 12.23 3.16 -20.35
C ILE A 529 13.23 3.17 -19.20
N ASP A 530 13.28 4.29 -18.48
CA ASP A 530 13.92 4.31 -17.17
C ASP A 530 13.02 3.54 -16.20
N ASP A 531 13.58 2.53 -15.53
CA ASP A 531 12.83 1.61 -14.67
C ASP A 531 13.66 1.31 -13.41
N PRO A 532 13.07 1.28 -12.19
CA PRO A 532 13.78 0.96 -10.95
C PRO A 532 14.57 -0.37 -10.94
N GLU A 533 14.19 -1.33 -11.78
CA GLU A 533 14.84 -2.64 -11.90
C GLU A 533 15.22 -2.94 -13.36
N PRO A 534 16.37 -3.61 -13.61
CA PRO A 534 16.70 -4.06 -14.95
C PRO A 534 15.69 -5.11 -15.43
N LYS A 535 15.10 -4.87 -16.59
CA LYS A 535 14.21 -5.76 -17.33
C LYS A 535 14.64 -5.75 -18.79
N PHE A 536 14.80 -6.93 -19.36
CA PHE A 536 15.20 -7.04 -20.76
C PHE A 536 14.51 -8.23 -21.43
N GLY A 537 14.27 -8.06 -22.73
CA GLY A 537 13.70 -9.10 -23.57
C GLY A 537 13.50 -8.61 -25.00
N LEU A 538 12.79 -9.41 -25.79
CA LEU A 538 12.56 -9.15 -27.20
C LEU A 538 11.08 -9.31 -27.57
N VAL A 539 10.66 -8.50 -28.53
CA VAL A 539 9.53 -8.81 -29.39
C VAL A 539 10.08 -9.50 -30.64
N VAL A 540 9.70 -10.75 -30.89
CA VAL A 540 10.22 -11.50 -32.05
C VAL A 540 9.08 -11.73 -33.03
N SER A 541 9.37 -11.49 -34.31
CA SER A 541 8.47 -11.80 -35.42
C SER A 541 9.04 -12.95 -36.24
N GLY A 542 8.20 -13.93 -36.56
CA GLY A 542 8.52 -15.10 -37.37
C GLY A 542 7.44 -15.38 -38.42
N LEU A 543 7.76 -16.26 -39.36
CA LEU A 543 6.86 -16.69 -40.42
C LEU A 543 6.67 -18.19 -40.38
N ALA A 544 5.44 -18.63 -40.61
CA ALA A 544 5.08 -20.03 -40.75
C ALA A 544 4.03 -20.22 -41.84
N HIS A 545 3.86 -21.45 -42.31
CA HIS A 545 2.70 -21.80 -43.12
C HIS A 545 1.47 -21.95 -42.19
N PRO A 546 0.29 -21.39 -42.51
CA PRO A 546 -0.90 -21.45 -41.64
C PRO A 546 -1.29 -22.87 -41.18
N LEU A 547 -1.01 -23.88 -42.00
CA LEU A 547 -1.30 -25.30 -41.71
C LEU A 547 -0.20 -26.03 -40.92
N LYS A 548 0.92 -25.37 -40.59
CA LYS A 548 2.07 -25.96 -39.89
C LYS A 548 2.32 -25.32 -38.53
N ILE A 549 1.31 -24.68 -37.96
CA ILE A 549 1.40 -24.06 -36.63
C ILE A 549 1.26 -25.16 -35.58
N TRP A 550 2.20 -25.20 -34.64
CA TRP A 550 2.12 -26.05 -33.46
C TRP A 550 1.50 -25.25 -32.31
N THR A 551 0.58 -25.86 -31.56
CA THR A 551 -0.07 -25.23 -30.40
C THR A 551 -0.10 -26.21 -29.23
N ASN A 552 0.00 -25.70 -28.01
CA ASN A 552 -0.06 -26.53 -26.81
C ASN A 552 -1.43 -27.21 -26.63
N SER A 553 -2.50 -26.59 -27.16
CA SER A 553 -3.89 -27.06 -27.00
C SER A 553 -4.24 -28.38 -27.71
N GLY A 554 -3.36 -28.87 -28.59
CA GLY A 554 -3.59 -30.08 -29.39
C GLY A 554 -2.94 -31.37 -28.85
N ALA A 555 -2.13 -31.27 -27.79
CA ALA A 555 -1.35 -32.41 -27.28
C ALA A 555 -2.25 -33.47 -26.60
N GLY A 556 -2.04 -34.73 -26.94
CA GLY A 556 -2.81 -35.88 -26.46
C GLY A 556 -1.96 -36.97 -25.79
N GLU A 557 -2.64 -37.97 -25.23
CA GLU A 557 -1.98 -39.18 -24.76
C GLU A 557 -1.23 -39.86 -25.93
N HIS A 558 0.02 -40.26 -25.70
CA HIS A 558 0.96 -40.85 -26.67
C HIS A 558 1.78 -39.87 -27.53
N ASP A 559 1.61 -38.56 -27.38
CA ASP A 559 2.52 -37.59 -28.01
C ASP A 559 3.91 -37.61 -27.37
N ALA A 560 4.93 -37.32 -28.19
CA ALA A 560 6.31 -37.21 -27.74
C ALA A 560 6.59 -35.81 -27.19
N ILE A 561 7.15 -35.73 -25.97
CA ILE A 561 7.63 -34.47 -25.38
C ILE A 561 9.13 -34.37 -25.60
N ILE A 562 9.57 -33.30 -26.27
CA ILE A 562 10.99 -32.98 -26.41
C ILE A 562 11.37 -31.93 -25.38
N LEU A 563 12.17 -32.33 -24.39
CA LEU A 563 12.74 -31.41 -23.42
C LEU A 563 13.95 -30.71 -24.06
N THR A 564 13.79 -29.43 -24.41
CA THR A 564 14.88 -28.62 -24.98
C THR A 564 15.86 -28.13 -23.93
N LYS A 565 15.49 -28.21 -22.64
CA LYS A 565 16.33 -27.86 -21.48
C LYS A 565 16.22 -28.93 -20.38
N PRO A 566 17.27 -29.13 -19.56
CA PRO A 566 17.22 -30.01 -18.40
C PRO A 566 16.15 -29.56 -17.38
N ILE A 567 15.51 -30.52 -16.73
CA ILE A 567 14.60 -30.23 -15.61
C ILE A 567 15.43 -29.70 -14.41
N GLY A 568 14.92 -28.66 -13.73
CA GLY A 568 15.54 -28.11 -12.52
C GLY A 568 16.34 -26.82 -12.71
N THR A 569 16.35 -26.23 -13.91
CA THR A 569 16.98 -24.91 -14.18
C THR A 569 16.50 -23.80 -13.24
N GLY A 570 15.21 -23.79 -12.87
CA GLY A 570 14.65 -22.85 -11.88
C GLY A 570 15.23 -22.99 -10.46
N ILE A 571 15.58 -24.22 -10.06
CA ILE A 571 16.23 -24.48 -8.77
C ILE A 571 17.67 -23.93 -8.80
N LEU A 572 18.38 -24.17 -9.89
CA LEU A 572 19.77 -23.74 -10.05
C LEU A 572 19.89 -22.21 -10.15
N THR A 573 18.98 -21.52 -10.86
CA THR A 573 18.92 -20.05 -10.88
C THR A 573 18.63 -19.47 -9.49
N THR A 574 17.77 -20.11 -8.71
CA THR A 574 17.53 -19.73 -7.31
C THR A 574 18.78 -19.92 -6.44
N ALA A 575 19.49 -21.04 -6.61
CA ALA A 575 20.75 -21.30 -5.92
C ALA A 575 21.83 -20.28 -6.30
N LEU A 576 21.90 -19.89 -7.58
CA LEU A 576 22.79 -18.85 -8.08
C LEU A 576 22.55 -17.50 -7.38
N LYS A 577 21.29 -17.03 -7.30
CA LYS A 577 20.94 -15.79 -6.58
C LYS A 577 21.37 -15.81 -5.11
N ARG A 578 21.31 -16.99 -4.48
CA ARG A 578 21.71 -17.17 -3.07
C ARG A 578 23.23 -17.33 -2.89
N GLY A 579 24.01 -17.34 -3.97
CA GLY A 579 25.45 -17.60 -3.91
C GLY A 579 25.79 -19.03 -3.49
N LEU A 580 24.88 -19.98 -3.73
CA LEU A 580 25.01 -21.39 -3.33
C LEU A 580 25.46 -22.30 -4.50
N LEU A 581 25.51 -21.77 -5.72
CA LEU A 581 25.87 -22.50 -6.92
C LEU A 581 27.38 -22.37 -7.19
N ASP A 582 28.06 -23.48 -7.43
CA ASP A 582 29.47 -23.46 -7.84
C ASP A 582 29.65 -22.99 -9.30
N GLU A 583 30.87 -22.56 -9.64
CA GLU A 583 31.17 -21.97 -10.96
C GLU A 583 31.00 -22.95 -12.13
N ASN A 584 31.23 -24.25 -11.93
CA ASN A 584 31.03 -25.24 -13.00
C ASN A 584 29.53 -25.40 -13.28
N SER A 585 28.73 -25.55 -12.23
CA SER A 585 27.27 -25.64 -12.34
C SER A 585 26.67 -24.34 -12.90
N ARG A 586 27.19 -23.18 -12.51
CA ARG A 586 26.80 -21.88 -13.07
C ARG A 586 27.07 -21.81 -14.58
N SER A 587 28.27 -22.17 -15.01
CA SER A 587 28.65 -22.14 -16.42
C SER A 587 27.79 -23.09 -17.26
N ALA A 588 27.53 -24.29 -16.74
CA ALA A 588 26.65 -25.26 -17.39
C ALA A 588 25.19 -24.76 -17.48
N LEU A 589 24.69 -24.13 -16.42
CA LEU A 589 23.36 -23.53 -16.38
C LEU A 589 23.21 -22.41 -17.42
N VAL A 590 24.14 -21.45 -17.44
CA VAL A 590 24.14 -20.33 -18.40
C VAL A 590 24.14 -20.86 -19.82
N ARG A 591 25.09 -21.76 -20.14
CA ARG A 591 25.20 -22.37 -21.48
C ARG A 591 23.93 -23.07 -21.91
N SER A 592 23.30 -23.80 -20.99
CA SER A 592 22.03 -24.47 -21.25
C SER A 592 20.92 -23.45 -21.54
N MET A 593 20.80 -22.39 -20.74
CA MET A 593 19.73 -21.40 -20.89
C MET A 593 19.89 -20.49 -22.11
N SER A 594 21.12 -20.24 -22.58
CA SER A 594 21.36 -19.42 -23.78
C SER A 594 21.34 -20.20 -25.10
N GLU A 595 21.28 -21.53 -25.07
CA GLU A 595 21.22 -22.35 -26.29
C GLU A 595 19.87 -22.20 -27.02
N LEU A 596 19.92 -22.05 -28.35
CA LEU A 596 18.72 -21.93 -29.19
C LEU A 596 18.00 -23.26 -29.39
N ASN A 597 16.67 -23.22 -29.39
CA ASN A 597 15.82 -24.41 -29.60
C ASN A 597 15.60 -24.75 -31.08
N GLY A 598 16.27 -24.08 -32.02
CA GLY A 598 16.07 -24.26 -33.47
C GLY A 598 16.31 -25.69 -33.95
N LYS A 599 17.27 -26.42 -33.39
CA LYS A 599 17.50 -27.84 -33.72
C LYS A 599 16.33 -28.73 -33.28
N ALA A 600 15.78 -28.48 -32.09
CA ALA A 600 14.63 -29.22 -31.60
C ALA A 600 13.40 -28.97 -32.47
N ALA A 601 13.18 -27.71 -32.88
CA ALA A 601 12.15 -27.37 -33.85
C ALA A 601 12.36 -28.06 -35.20
N GLN A 602 13.59 -28.12 -35.72
CA GLN A 602 13.86 -28.86 -36.96
C GLN A 602 13.53 -30.36 -36.82
N ILE A 603 13.92 -30.98 -35.70
CA ILE A 603 13.59 -32.39 -35.43
C ILE A 603 12.08 -32.60 -35.38
N LEU A 604 11.31 -31.71 -34.73
CA LEU A 604 9.85 -31.77 -34.72
C LEU A 604 9.26 -31.61 -36.12
N ALA A 605 9.79 -30.68 -36.92
CA ALA A 605 9.35 -30.46 -38.29
C ALA A 605 9.62 -31.64 -39.22
N ASP A 606 10.64 -32.46 -38.94
CA ASP A 606 10.93 -33.68 -39.71
C ASP A 606 10.00 -34.85 -39.34
N HIS A 607 9.29 -34.76 -38.20
CA HIS A 607 8.40 -35.80 -37.67
C HIS A 607 6.91 -35.41 -37.72
N THR A 608 6.58 -34.20 -38.20
CA THR A 608 5.22 -33.66 -38.35
C THR A 608 4.95 -33.30 -39.80
#